data_AF-A0A9E2M2L1-F1
#
_entry.id   AF-A0A9E2M2L1-F1
#
_cell.length_a   1.000
_cell.length_b   1.000
_cell.length_c   1.000
_cell.angle_alpha   90.00
_cell.angle_beta   90.00
_cell.angle_gamma   90.00
#
_symmetry.space_group_name_H-M   'P 1'
#
loop_
_entity.id
_entity.type
_entity.pdbx_description
1 polymer ?
#
loop_
_entity_poly.entity_id
_entity_poly.type
_entity_poly.pdbx_seq_one_letter_code
_entity_poly.pdbx_strand_id
1 'polypeptide(L)'
;MSTPLGKSLMPTHYGILFYAKEKKLNKFYEDRHLHKRCRKCNVLLKDYGGKKAVLHPFGPLVSDVWTDLHRIKHAKNRDEHPCLLPETVLERLILMTTDEGDIVLDPFNGTGTTVLAAKRLGRKYIGIELDKNYVTIAEEKLKHVRADSHIGGIWVSKYLNGIATIRDKDWDVLKEHFLIPHPIPLLEYEKIIYKNGKIRKHKHSPKDSEEILVLQFEDVTPSGRTTVKTAHN
;
A
#
# COMPACT_ATOMS: atom_id res chain seq x y z
N MET A 1 7.54 0.36 -20.61
CA MET A 1 8.97 0.69 -20.49
C MET A 1 9.27 1.67 -21.60
N SER A 2 9.98 2.77 -21.31
CA SER A 2 10.49 3.64 -22.38
C SER A 2 11.49 2.86 -23.21
N THR A 3 11.51 3.10 -24.52
CA THR A 3 12.55 2.59 -25.42
C THR A 3 13.93 3.00 -24.88
N PRO A 4 14.94 2.10 -24.88
CA PRO A 4 16.27 2.46 -24.42
C PRO A 4 16.84 3.57 -25.31
N LEU A 5 16.97 4.77 -24.73
CA LEU A 5 17.65 5.90 -25.36
C LEU A 5 19.14 5.77 -25.04
N GLY A 6 19.91 5.12 -25.92
CA GLY A 6 21.37 5.04 -25.83
C GLY A 6 21.95 3.62 -25.79
N LYS A 7 23.25 3.52 -25.49
CA LYS A 7 24.03 2.26 -25.47
C LYS A 7 23.88 1.45 -24.18
N SER A 8 23.17 1.95 -23.17
CA SER A 8 23.02 1.32 -21.87
C SER A 8 21.56 1.22 -21.44
N LEU A 9 21.28 0.28 -20.55
CA LEU A 9 19.98 0.18 -19.90
C LEU A 9 19.80 1.34 -18.93
N MET A 10 18.58 1.91 -18.89
CA MET A 10 18.25 2.92 -17.91
C MET A 10 18.21 2.33 -16.49
N PRO A 11 18.75 3.01 -15.47
CA PRO A 11 18.62 2.58 -14.08
C PRO A 11 17.15 2.64 -13.67
N THR A 12 16.57 1.47 -13.41
CA THR A 12 15.12 1.30 -13.15
C THR A 12 14.81 0.72 -11.78
N HIS A 13 15.84 0.41 -10.98
CA HIS A 13 15.71 -0.17 -9.64
C HIS A 13 16.39 0.68 -8.56
N TYR A 14 16.07 0.39 -7.31
CA TYR A 14 16.79 0.84 -6.13
C TYR A 14 17.14 -0.39 -5.29
N GLY A 15 18.30 -0.38 -4.65
CA GLY A 15 18.69 -1.39 -3.67
C GLY A 15 18.39 -0.91 -2.26
N ILE A 16 17.93 -1.82 -1.41
CA ILE A 16 17.84 -1.62 0.04
C ILE A 16 18.73 -2.69 0.67
N LEU A 17 19.71 -2.27 1.46
CA LEU A 17 20.56 -3.21 2.18
C LEU A 17 19.98 -3.43 3.58
N PHE A 18 19.81 -4.70 3.96
CA PHE A 18 19.32 -5.09 5.26
C PHE A 18 20.44 -5.72 6.07
N TYR A 19 20.74 -5.14 7.23
CA TYR A 19 21.73 -5.62 8.17
C TYR A 19 21.08 -5.82 9.54
N ALA A 20 21.50 -6.87 10.24
CA ALA A 20 21.14 -7.11 11.63
C ALA A 20 22.40 -7.08 12.49
N LYS A 21 22.33 -6.43 13.66
CA LYS A 21 23.46 -6.37 14.60
C LYS A 21 23.89 -7.76 15.04
N GLU A 22 22.93 -8.61 15.37
CA GLU A 22 23.15 -10.00 15.76
C GLU A 22 22.02 -10.87 15.21
N LYS A 23 22.36 -12.07 14.72
CA LYS A 23 21.37 -13.00 14.15
C LYS A 23 20.26 -13.37 15.13
N LYS A 24 20.57 -13.46 16.43
CA LYS A 24 19.61 -13.84 17.49
C LYS A 24 18.65 -12.72 17.87
N LEU A 25 19.06 -11.46 17.70
CA LEU A 25 18.24 -10.28 18.03
C LEU A 25 17.49 -9.76 16.80
N ASN A 26 17.71 -10.36 15.62
CA ASN A 26 17.07 -9.96 14.40
C ASN A 26 15.57 -10.27 14.43
N LYS A 27 14.75 -9.24 14.30
CA LYS A 27 13.32 -9.39 14.00
C LYS A 27 13.17 -9.34 12.48
N PHE A 28 12.69 -10.42 11.90
CA PHE A 28 12.35 -10.47 10.48
C PHE A 28 11.09 -11.30 10.30
N TYR A 29 10.01 -10.64 9.88
CA TYR A 29 8.73 -11.25 9.61
C TYR A 29 8.53 -11.38 8.10
N GLU A 30 7.97 -12.51 7.68
CA GLU A 30 7.56 -12.69 6.29
C GLU A 30 6.29 -11.87 6.04
N ASP A 31 6.35 -10.98 5.06
CA ASP A 31 5.23 -10.16 4.65
C ASP A 31 4.55 -10.75 3.41
N ARG A 32 3.26 -10.47 3.25
CA ARG A 32 2.48 -10.77 2.05
C ARG A 32 2.04 -9.48 1.39
N HIS A 33 2.01 -9.50 0.06
CA HIS A 33 1.43 -8.41 -0.74
C HIS A 33 0.21 -8.91 -1.51
N LEU A 34 -0.69 -8.00 -1.84
CA LEU A 34 -1.92 -8.35 -2.55
C LEU A 34 -1.64 -9.01 -3.90
N HIS A 35 -2.45 -10.00 -4.24
CA HIS A 35 -2.47 -10.59 -5.58
C HIS A 35 -2.59 -9.52 -6.69
N LYS A 36 -1.69 -9.57 -7.67
CA LYS A 36 -1.74 -8.66 -8.84
C LYS A 36 -2.85 -9.08 -9.79
N ARG A 37 -3.67 -8.11 -10.21
CA ARG A 37 -4.82 -8.32 -11.10
C ARG A 37 -4.74 -7.45 -12.35
N CYS A 38 -5.32 -7.94 -13.43
CA CYS A 38 -5.50 -7.19 -14.66
C CYS A 38 -6.42 -5.99 -14.40
N ARG A 39 -6.05 -4.81 -14.88
CA ARG A 39 -6.85 -3.59 -14.68
C ARG A 39 -8.19 -3.62 -15.41
N LYS A 40 -8.29 -4.36 -16.53
CA LYS A 40 -9.49 -4.39 -17.36
C LYS A 40 -10.47 -5.48 -16.94
N CYS A 41 -10.01 -6.72 -16.80
CA CYS A 41 -10.87 -7.87 -16.50
C CYS A 41 -10.81 -8.31 -15.02
N ASN A 42 -9.97 -7.70 -14.20
CA ASN A 42 -9.82 -8.00 -12.77
C ASN A 42 -9.34 -9.43 -12.42
N VAL A 43 -9.02 -10.24 -13.42
CA VAL A 43 -8.45 -11.58 -13.27
C VAL A 43 -7.02 -11.51 -12.73
N LEU A 44 -6.61 -12.50 -11.93
CA LEU A 44 -5.22 -12.65 -11.49
C LEU A 44 -4.24 -12.66 -12.67
N LEU A 45 -3.17 -11.88 -12.58
CA LEU A 45 -2.13 -11.81 -13.63
C LEU A 45 -1.21 -13.03 -13.64
N LYS A 46 -1.08 -13.72 -12.50
CA LYS A 46 -0.23 -14.90 -12.36
C LYS A 46 -1.14 -16.14 -12.33
N ASP A 47 -0.73 -17.16 -13.06
CA ASP A 47 -1.37 -18.48 -13.09
C ASP A 47 -0.96 -19.37 -11.91
N TYR A 48 0.08 -18.96 -11.18
CA TYR A 48 0.69 -19.69 -10.06
C TYR A 48 1.04 -21.14 -10.41
N GLY A 49 1.42 -21.39 -11.68
CA GLY A 49 1.78 -22.73 -12.15
C GLY A 49 0.66 -23.76 -11.97
N GLY A 50 -0.60 -23.34 -12.10
CA GLY A 50 -1.77 -24.21 -11.95
C GLY A 50 -2.15 -24.53 -10.51
N LYS A 51 -1.40 -24.05 -9.50
CA LYS A 51 -1.66 -24.30 -8.07
C LYS A 51 -2.73 -23.36 -7.48
N LYS A 52 -3.79 -23.08 -8.25
CA LYS A 52 -4.84 -22.13 -7.85
C LYS A 52 -5.65 -22.61 -6.65
N ALA A 53 -5.78 -23.92 -6.45
CA ALA A 53 -6.51 -24.51 -5.34
C ALA A 53 -5.88 -24.26 -3.95
N VAL A 54 -4.57 -23.96 -3.91
CA VAL A 54 -3.80 -23.75 -2.67
C VAL A 54 -3.30 -22.32 -2.53
N LEU A 55 -3.95 -21.37 -3.23
CA LEU A 55 -3.58 -19.96 -3.11
C LEU A 55 -3.88 -19.43 -1.72
N HIS A 56 -2.93 -18.68 -1.19
CA HIS A 56 -3.16 -17.91 0.01
C HIS A 56 -4.12 -16.74 -0.30
N PRO A 57 -5.25 -16.56 0.41
CA PRO A 57 -6.29 -15.63 -0.03
C PRO A 57 -5.86 -14.16 -0.18
N PHE A 58 -4.94 -13.71 0.67
CA PHE A 58 -4.40 -12.35 0.57
C PHE A 58 -3.45 -12.18 -0.62
N GLY A 59 -2.58 -13.17 -0.86
CA GLY A 59 -1.48 -13.03 -1.80
C GLY A 59 -0.21 -13.79 -1.40
N PRO A 60 0.79 -13.82 -2.30
CA PRO A 60 2.06 -14.48 -2.07
C PRO A 60 2.90 -13.77 -1.00
N LEU A 61 3.89 -14.50 -0.48
CA LEU A 61 4.97 -13.92 0.30
C LEU A 61 5.77 -12.93 -0.56
N VAL A 62 6.26 -11.88 0.07
CA VAL A 62 7.13 -10.87 -0.50
C VAL A 62 8.53 -11.47 -0.68
N SER A 63 9.11 -11.33 -1.89
CA SER A 63 10.51 -11.72 -2.15
C SER A 63 11.47 -10.54 -1.91
N ASP A 64 12.75 -10.73 -2.22
CA ASP A 64 13.78 -9.66 -2.22
C ASP A 64 13.66 -8.66 -3.39
N VAL A 65 12.77 -8.93 -4.37
CA VAL A 65 12.53 -8.06 -5.53
C VAL A 65 11.09 -7.54 -5.52
N TRP A 66 10.92 -6.28 -5.12
CA TRP A 66 9.59 -5.66 -5.00
C TRP A 66 9.19 -4.95 -6.29
N THR A 67 8.04 -5.35 -6.83
CA THR A 67 7.52 -4.81 -8.11
C THR A 67 6.11 -4.27 -8.00
N ASP A 68 5.53 -4.29 -6.81
CA ASP A 68 4.18 -3.84 -6.48
C ASP A 68 4.15 -2.44 -5.85
N LEU A 69 5.28 -1.98 -5.31
CA LEU A 69 5.45 -0.64 -4.78
C LEU A 69 6.00 0.30 -5.87
N HIS A 70 5.28 1.39 -6.12
CA HIS A 70 5.63 2.34 -7.17
C HIS A 70 6.08 3.67 -6.58
N ARG A 71 7.05 4.31 -7.25
CA ARG A 71 7.46 5.69 -6.96
C ARG A 71 6.28 6.65 -7.07
N ILE A 72 6.35 7.74 -6.34
CA ILE A 72 5.36 8.82 -6.40
C ILE A 72 5.47 9.53 -7.76
N LYS A 73 4.51 9.27 -8.65
CA LYS A 73 4.51 9.82 -10.03
C LYS A 73 3.87 11.20 -10.13
N HIS A 74 2.79 11.43 -9.40
CA HIS A 74 1.99 12.65 -9.55
C HIS A 74 2.48 13.74 -8.60
N ALA A 75 2.65 14.95 -9.11
CA ALA A 75 3.09 16.12 -8.34
C ALA A 75 2.17 16.40 -7.13
N LYS A 76 0.86 16.16 -7.25
CA LYS A 76 -0.10 16.33 -6.15
C LYS A 76 0.17 15.47 -4.91
N ASN A 77 0.95 14.40 -5.06
CA ASN A 77 1.32 13.48 -3.98
C ASN A 77 2.77 13.68 -3.54
N ARG A 78 3.47 14.68 -4.09
CA ARG A 78 4.83 15.07 -3.69
C ARG A 78 4.74 16.31 -2.82
N ASP A 79 5.66 16.41 -1.88
CA ASP A 79 5.95 17.64 -1.17
C ASP A 79 7.18 18.31 -1.78
N GLU A 80 7.75 19.26 -1.04
CA GLU A 80 8.95 20.01 -1.44
C GLU A 80 10.22 19.14 -1.49
N HIS A 81 10.21 17.91 -0.97
CA HIS A 81 11.39 17.05 -0.97
C HIS A 81 11.60 16.40 -2.35
N PRO A 82 12.77 16.64 -3.00
CA PRO A 82 12.99 16.17 -4.37
C PRO A 82 13.04 14.65 -4.49
N CYS A 83 13.47 13.96 -3.42
CA CYS A 83 13.71 12.53 -3.36
C CYS A 83 12.76 11.80 -2.40
N LEU A 84 11.48 12.18 -2.36
CA LEU A 84 10.48 11.58 -1.47
C LEU A 84 10.27 10.09 -1.78
N LEU A 85 10.42 9.23 -0.77
CA LEU A 85 10.09 7.81 -0.85
C LEU A 85 8.59 7.58 -0.61
N PRO A 86 7.96 6.58 -1.26
CA PRO A 86 6.59 6.20 -0.94
C PRO A 86 6.50 5.65 0.50
N GLU A 87 5.55 6.15 1.28
CA GLU A 87 5.33 5.69 2.67
C GLU A 87 5.13 4.18 2.77
N THR A 88 4.48 3.55 1.77
CA THR A 88 4.26 2.10 1.73
C THR A 88 5.54 1.26 1.71
N VAL A 89 6.64 1.80 1.18
CA VAL A 89 7.96 1.15 1.25
C VAL A 89 8.45 1.10 2.69
N LEU A 90 8.33 2.22 3.41
CA LEU A 90 8.74 2.32 4.80
C LEU A 90 7.81 1.52 5.71
N GLU A 91 6.50 1.56 5.48
CA GLU A 91 5.53 0.77 6.24
C GLU A 91 5.82 -0.74 6.11
N ARG A 92 6.12 -1.23 4.89
CA ARG A 92 6.53 -2.62 4.67
C ARG A 92 7.83 -2.95 5.44
N LEU A 93 8.86 -2.12 5.33
CA LEU A 93 10.12 -2.34 6.06
C LEU A 93 9.92 -2.39 7.57
N ILE A 94 9.11 -1.47 8.12
CA ILE A 94 8.79 -1.40 9.55
C ILE A 94 7.98 -2.63 9.99
N LEU A 95 7.01 -3.07 9.18
CA LEU A 95 6.29 -4.32 9.43
C LEU A 95 7.23 -5.53 9.39
N MET A 96 8.16 -5.61 8.47
CA MET A 96 9.09 -6.74 8.41
C MET A 96 10.04 -6.79 9.62
N THR A 97 10.41 -5.66 10.22
CA THR A 97 11.62 -5.59 11.08
C THR A 97 11.43 -5.08 12.51
N THR A 98 10.22 -4.70 12.91
CA THR A 98 9.93 -4.15 14.26
C THR A 98 8.68 -4.77 14.87
N ASP A 99 8.35 -4.50 16.12
CA ASP A 99 7.02 -4.74 16.69
C ASP A 99 6.36 -3.43 17.14
N GLU A 100 5.10 -3.50 17.56
CA GLU A 100 4.42 -2.36 18.17
C GLU A 100 5.23 -1.82 19.36
N GLY A 101 5.31 -0.50 19.47
CA GLY A 101 6.04 0.17 20.55
C GLY A 101 7.57 0.20 20.41
N ASP A 102 8.16 -0.56 19.47
CA ASP A 102 9.58 -0.43 19.12
C ASP A 102 9.91 0.99 18.61
N ILE A 103 11.18 1.37 18.68
CA ILE A 103 11.67 2.68 18.23
C ILE A 103 12.29 2.55 16.84
N VAL A 104 11.82 3.37 15.89
CA VAL A 104 12.41 3.53 14.55
C VAL A 104 13.25 4.80 14.52
N LEU A 105 14.53 4.68 14.16
CA LEU A 105 15.44 5.82 14.00
C LEU A 105 15.66 6.11 12.51
N ASP A 106 15.53 7.37 12.12
CA ASP A 106 15.95 7.88 10.81
C ASP A 106 16.86 9.11 11.00
N PRO A 107 18.19 8.98 10.75
CA PRO A 107 19.12 10.09 10.88
C PRO A 107 19.10 11.07 9.69
N PHE A 108 18.36 10.75 8.62
CA PHE A 108 18.22 11.56 7.40
C PHE A 108 16.75 11.67 7.01
N ASN A 109 15.95 12.14 7.97
CA ASN A 109 14.50 12.00 7.95
C ASN A 109 13.80 12.77 6.81
N GLY A 110 14.45 13.79 6.25
CA GLY A 110 13.85 14.67 5.24
C GLY A 110 12.52 15.22 5.72
N THR A 111 11.49 15.14 4.88
CA THR A 111 10.12 15.58 5.22
C THR A 111 9.29 14.53 6.00
N GLY A 112 9.95 13.52 6.56
CA GLY A 112 9.37 12.69 7.62
C GLY A 112 8.80 11.33 7.22
N THR A 113 9.08 10.81 6.02
CA THR A 113 8.45 9.57 5.51
C THR A 113 8.56 8.41 6.51
N THR A 114 9.74 8.20 7.09
CA THR A 114 10.01 7.11 8.03
C THR A 114 9.25 7.28 9.34
N VAL A 115 9.31 8.47 9.94
CA VAL A 115 8.63 8.74 11.22
C VAL A 115 7.11 8.74 11.09
N LEU A 116 6.56 9.18 9.94
CA LEU A 116 5.14 9.12 9.64
C LEU A 116 4.67 7.65 9.53
N ALA A 117 5.40 6.81 8.80
CA ALA A 117 5.12 5.38 8.69
C ALA A 117 5.22 4.66 10.04
N ALA A 118 6.25 4.97 10.84
CA ALA A 118 6.41 4.43 12.19
C ALA A 118 5.22 4.79 13.08
N LYS A 119 4.83 6.09 13.11
CA LYS A 119 3.68 6.55 13.89
C LYS A 119 2.39 5.85 13.48
N ARG A 120 2.12 5.73 12.17
CA ARG A 120 0.91 5.04 11.65
C ARG A 120 0.82 3.59 12.08
N LEU A 121 1.96 2.93 12.20
CA LEU A 121 2.08 1.53 12.60
C LEU A 121 2.24 1.35 14.12
N GLY A 122 2.01 2.38 14.94
CA GLY A 122 2.09 2.26 16.40
C GLY A 122 3.52 2.07 16.93
N ARG A 123 4.54 2.50 16.17
CA ARG A 123 5.93 2.53 16.63
C ARG A 123 6.26 3.91 17.19
N LYS A 124 7.20 3.92 18.13
CA LYS A 124 7.90 5.14 18.53
C LYS A 124 8.92 5.49 17.45
N TYR A 125 9.35 6.73 17.40
CA TYR A 125 10.27 7.17 16.36
C TYR A 125 11.20 8.29 16.82
N ILE A 126 12.35 8.38 16.17
CA ILE A 126 13.31 9.47 16.28
C ILE A 126 13.72 9.84 14.86
N GLY A 127 13.44 11.08 14.45
CA GLY A 127 13.85 11.63 13.17
C GLY A 127 14.84 12.77 13.37
N ILE A 128 15.97 12.73 12.65
CA ILE A 128 16.97 13.80 12.66
C ILE A 128 17.03 14.37 11.24
N GLU A 129 17.02 15.69 11.13
CA GLU A 129 17.14 16.40 9.86
C GLU A 129 17.86 17.73 10.09
N LEU A 130 18.73 18.09 9.15
CA LEU A 130 19.55 19.30 9.21
C LEU A 130 18.77 20.50 8.68
N ASP A 131 17.96 20.32 7.63
CA ASP A 131 17.17 21.39 7.02
C ASP A 131 15.92 21.70 7.87
N LYS A 132 15.89 22.92 8.43
CA LYS A 132 14.78 23.40 9.27
C LYS A 132 13.43 23.44 8.53
N ASN A 133 13.44 23.65 7.22
CA ASN A 133 12.21 23.63 6.43
C ASN A 133 11.64 22.22 6.36
N TYR A 134 12.49 21.21 6.14
CA TYR A 134 12.09 19.80 6.14
C TYR A 134 11.60 19.34 7.51
N VAL A 135 12.26 19.78 8.60
CA VAL A 135 11.77 19.57 9.98
C VAL A 135 10.37 20.15 10.15
N THR A 136 10.15 21.40 9.74
CA THR A 136 8.84 22.07 9.86
C THR A 136 7.75 21.31 9.10
N ILE A 137 8.03 20.86 7.87
CA ILE A 137 7.10 20.05 7.07
C ILE A 137 6.80 18.71 7.75
N ALA A 138 7.82 18.02 8.26
CA ALA A 138 7.67 16.75 8.95
C ALA A 138 6.82 16.88 10.22
N GLU A 139 7.08 17.91 11.04
CA GLU A 139 6.30 18.22 12.24
C GLU A 139 4.84 18.51 11.93
N GLU A 140 4.57 19.32 10.89
CA GLU A 140 3.21 19.62 10.49
C GLU A 140 2.46 18.37 10.05
N LYS A 141 3.06 17.52 9.20
CA LYS A 141 2.46 16.23 8.82
C LYS A 141 2.21 15.33 10.04
N LEU A 142 3.15 15.30 10.99
CA LEU A 142 3.03 14.48 12.19
C LEU A 142 1.83 14.88 13.06
N LYS A 143 1.43 16.16 13.09
CA LYS A 143 0.22 16.60 13.81
C LYS A 143 -1.06 15.94 13.27
N HIS A 144 -1.10 15.66 11.97
CA HIS A 144 -2.26 15.09 11.29
C HIS A 144 -2.24 13.56 11.20
N VAL A 145 -1.08 12.93 11.43
CA VAL A 145 -0.95 11.47 11.43
C VAL A 145 -1.35 10.85 12.77
N ARG A 146 -2.16 9.79 12.70
CA ARG A 146 -2.59 8.96 13.83
C ARG A 146 -2.06 7.53 13.67
N ALA A 147 -1.95 6.81 14.77
CA ALA A 147 -1.62 5.39 14.78
C ALA A 147 -2.87 4.55 14.49
N ASP A 148 -3.33 4.57 13.24
CA ASP A 148 -4.61 3.99 12.82
C ASP A 148 -4.45 2.94 11.71
N SER A 149 -3.22 2.56 11.36
CA SER A 149 -2.95 1.58 10.32
C SER A 149 -3.06 0.15 10.85
N HIS A 150 -4.22 -0.18 11.42
CA HIS A 150 -4.53 -1.51 11.94
C HIS A 150 -5.95 -1.97 11.56
N ILE A 151 -6.19 -3.27 11.71
CA ILE A 151 -7.46 -3.98 11.52
C ILE A 151 -7.62 -4.95 12.67
N GLY A 152 -8.68 -4.82 13.47
CA GLY A 152 -8.88 -5.70 14.64
C GLY A 152 -7.70 -5.69 15.63
N GLY A 153 -6.98 -4.56 15.73
CA GLY A 153 -5.75 -4.44 16.55
C GLY A 153 -4.47 -4.92 15.87
N ILE A 154 -4.55 -5.51 14.67
CA ILE A 154 -3.39 -5.99 13.92
C ILE A 154 -2.88 -4.89 12.98
N TRP A 155 -1.60 -4.54 13.09
CA TRP A 155 -0.95 -3.53 12.24
C TRP A 155 -0.77 -4.03 10.81
N VAL A 156 -1.18 -3.21 9.84
CA VAL A 156 -1.09 -3.49 8.40
C VAL A 156 -0.63 -2.25 7.65
N SER A 157 0.03 -2.40 6.51
CA SER A 157 0.37 -1.27 5.65
C SER A 157 -0.83 -0.94 4.76
N LYS A 158 -1.21 0.33 4.72
CA LYS A 158 -2.37 0.81 3.94
C LYS A 158 -1.88 1.62 2.75
N TYR A 159 -2.58 1.49 1.63
CA TYR A 159 -2.35 2.33 0.46
C TYR A 159 -3.68 2.75 -0.15
N LEU A 160 -3.90 4.06 -0.24
CA LEU A 160 -5.17 4.65 -0.63
C LEU A 160 -6.31 4.07 0.23
N ASN A 161 -7.29 3.40 -0.38
CA ASN A 161 -8.45 2.84 0.29
C ASN A 161 -8.30 1.34 0.59
N GLY A 162 -7.10 0.78 0.46
CA GLY A 162 -6.86 -0.66 0.59
C GLY A 162 -5.64 -0.99 1.45
N ILE A 163 -5.43 -2.31 1.62
CA ILE A 163 -4.29 -2.87 2.35
C ILE A 163 -3.22 -3.23 1.33
N ALA A 164 -2.00 -2.75 1.55
CA ALA A 164 -0.87 -3.02 0.68
C ALA A 164 -0.08 -4.25 1.15
N THR A 165 0.20 -4.33 2.45
CA THR A 165 1.05 -5.37 3.04
C THR A 165 0.49 -5.81 4.38
N ILE A 166 0.56 -7.12 4.65
CA ILE A 166 0.30 -7.72 5.96
C ILE A 166 1.49 -8.63 6.31
N ARG A 167 1.68 -8.93 7.59
CA ARG A 167 2.57 -10.04 7.97
C ARG A 167 1.85 -11.36 7.78
N ASP A 168 2.57 -12.37 7.32
CA ASP A 168 2.05 -13.72 7.18
C ASP A 168 1.54 -14.27 8.52
N LYS A 169 2.33 -14.11 9.58
CA LYS A 169 1.98 -14.58 10.93
C LYS A 169 0.66 -14.02 11.48
N ASP A 170 0.21 -12.88 10.95
CA ASP A 170 -0.99 -12.20 11.44
C ASP A 170 -2.25 -12.61 10.64
N TRP A 171 -2.10 -13.43 9.59
CA TRP A 171 -3.19 -13.77 8.67
C TRP A 171 -4.34 -14.52 9.36
N ASP A 172 -4.04 -15.41 10.30
CA ASP A 172 -5.06 -16.23 10.95
C ASP A 172 -6.08 -15.40 11.73
N VAL A 173 -5.66 -14.26 12.28
CA VAL A 173 -6.55 -13.29 12.91
C VAL A 173 -7.19 -12.38 11.85
N LEU A 174 -6.38 -11.89 10.90
CA LEU A 174 -6.86 -10.96 9.88
C LEU A 174 -7.97 -11.54 9.00
N LYS A 175 -7.90 -12.83 8.64
CA LYS A 175 -8.86 -13.49 7.72
C LYS A 175 -10.31 -13.37 8.17
N GLU A 176 -10.56 -13.28 9.48
CA GLU A 176 -11.90 -13.11 10.05
C GLU A 176 -12.54 -11.78 9.62
N HIS A 177 -11.73 -10.77 9.32
CA HIS A 177 -12.17 -9.46 8.85
C HIS A 177 -12.39 -9.38 7.33
N PHE A 178 -12.22 -10.48 6.59
CA PHE A 178 -12.45 -10.53 5.15
C PHE A 178 -13.57 -11.50 4.76
N LEU A 179 -14.31 -11.14 3.72
CA LEU A 179 -15.07 -12.09 2.91
C LEU A 179 -14.09 -12.66 1.89
N ILE A 180 -13.91 -13.98 1.95
CA ILE A 180 -12.96 -14.71 1.11
C ILE A 180 -13.77 -15.57 0.15
N PRO A 181 -13.59 -15.41 -1.18
CA PRO A 181 -14.22 -16.27 -2.16
C PRO A 181 -13.95 -17.75 -1.90
N HIS A 182 -15.00 -18.57 -1.97
CA HIS A 182 -14.91 -20.02 -1.75
C HIS A 182 -15.65 -20.78 -2.86
N PRO A 183 -15.04 -21.80 -3.48
CA PRO A 183 -13.72 -22.37 -3.16
C PRO A 183 -12.55 -21.45 -3.57
N ILE A 184 -11.36 -21.68 -3.01
CA ILE A 184 -10.14 -20.86 -3.21
C ILE A 184 -9.84 -20.52 -4.69
N PRO A 185 -10.06 -21.41 -5.69
CA PRO A 185 -9.88 -21.06 -7.10
C PRO A 185 -10.70 -19.84 -7.57
N LEU A 186 -11.82 -19.49 -6.93
CA LEU A 186 -12.59 -18.29 -7.26
C LEU A 186 -11.81 -16.99 -7.07
N LEU A 187 -10.73 -17.00 -6.28
CA LEU A 187 -9.81 -15.86 -6.17
C LEU A 187 -9.23 -15.45 -7.52
N GLU A 188 -9.23 -16.32 -8.53
CA GLU A 188 -8.85 -15.94 -9.89
C GLU A 188 -9.67 -14.74 -10.40
N TYR A 189 -10.98 -14.75 -10.15
CA TYR A 189 -11.93 -13.78 -10.69
C TYR A 189 -12.41 -12.78 -9.63
N GLU A 190 -12.49 -13.21 -8.37
CA GLU A 190 -13.06 -12.46 -7.26
C GLU A 190 -11.97 -11.99 -6.29
N LYS A 191 -12.17 -10.79 -5.73
CA LYS A 191 -11.29 -10.22 -4.70
C LYS A 191 -11.77 -10.63 -3.30
N ILE A 192 -10.84 -10.71 -2.35
CA ILE A 192 -11.22 -10.63 -0.94
C ILE A 192 -11.80 -9.24 -0.65
N ILE A 193 -12.85 -9.20 0.17
CA ILE A 193 -13.53 -7.95 0.55
C ILE A 193 -13.33 -7.73 2.04
N TYR A 194 -12.83 -6.56 2.40
CA TYR A 194 -12.72 -6.17 3.81
C TYR A 194 -14.11 -5.86 4.39
N LYS A 195 -14.46 -6.45 5.54
CA LYS A 195 -15.83 -6.45 6.09
C LYS A 195 -16.32 -5.13 6.71
N ASN A 196 -15.53 -4.05 6.81
CA ASN A 196 -15.91 -2.93 7.69
C ASN A 196 -17.14 -2.10 7.25
N GLY A 197 -18.11 -2.02 8.17
CA GLY A 197 -19.45 -1.43 8.04
C GLY A 197 -19.59 0.10 8.01
N LYS A 198 -18.75 0.83 7.28
CA LYS A 198 -19.05 2.25 6.92
C LYS A 198 -18.64 2.53 5.48
N ILE A 199 -19.55 2.24 4.56
CA ILE A 199 -19.53 2.80 3.20
C ILE A 199 -19.84 4.30 3.34
N ARG A 200 -18.92 5.18 2.95
CA ARG A 200 -19.24 6.60 2.74
C ARG A 200 -20.22 6.67 1.55
N LYS A 201 -21.49 6.97 1.82
CA LYS A 201 -22.52 7.19 0.79
C LYS A 201 -22.07 8.30 -0.17
N HIS A 202 -21.86 7.97 -1.45
CA HIS A 202 -21.98 8.96 -2.51
C HIS A 202 -23.47 9.19 -2.76
N LYS A 203 -23.92 10.44 -2.65
CA LYS A 203 -25.30 10.84 -2.96
C LYS A 203 -25.49 10.87 -4.49
N HIS A 204 -25.89 9.76 -5.11
CA HIS A 204 -26.87 9.72 -6.21
C HIS A 204 -27.09 8.27 -6.73
N SER A 205 -28.19 7.63 -6.35
CA SER A 205 -28.96 6.69 -7.18
C SER A 205 -30.26 6.29 -6.47
N PRO A 206 -31.31 5.88 -7.21
CA PRO A 206 -32.70 5.81 -6.75
C PRO A 206 -33.05 4.49 -6.03
N LYS A 207 -34.18 4.54 -5.32
CA LYS A 207 -34.72 3.48 -4.47
C LYS A 207 -35.09 2.21 -5.25
N ASP A 208 -34.91 1.08 -4.56
CA ASP A 208 -35.49 -0.25 -4.81
C ASP A 208 -34.74 -1.18 -5.79
N SER A 209 -33.60 -1.71 -5.32
CA SER A 209 -33.15 -3.10 -5.51
C SER A 209 -32.03 -3.39 -4.50
N GLU A 210 -31.89 -4.63 -4.02
CA GLU A 210 -30.80 -5.02 -3.10
C GLU A 210 -29.45 -4.90 -3.82
N GLU A 211 -28.79 -3.75 -3.66
CA GLU A 211 -27.54 -3.39 -4.33
C GLU A 211 -26.31 -4.02 -3.67
N ILE A 212 -25.73 -5.04 -4.32
CA ILE A 212 -24.32 -5.39 -4.14
C ILE A 212 -23.48 -4.32 -4.83
N LEU A 213 -22.96 -3.36 -4.05
CA LEU A 213 -22.07 -2.30 -4.53
C LEU A 213 -20.68 -2.87 -4.89
N VAL A 214 -20.49 -3.18 -6.17
CA VAL A 214 -19.16 -3.36 -6.76
C VAL A 214 -18.57 -1.96 -7.01
N LEU A 215 -17.48 -1.64 -6.31
CA LEU A 215 -16.73 -0.40 -6.55
C LEU A 215 -16.16 -0.40 -7.98
N GLN A 216 -16.80 0.33 -8.89
CA GLN A 216 -16.16 0.82 -10.11
C GLN A 216 -15.42 2.12 -9.78
N PHE A 217 -14.15 2.21 -10.15
CA PHE A 217 -13.38 3.44 -10.05
C PHE A 217 -13.54 4.22 -11.36
N GLU A 218 -14.05 5.45 -11.29
CA GLU A 218 -13.88 6.43 -12.36
C GLU A 218 -12.42 6.89 -12.42
N ASP A 219 -11.88 6.89 -13.62
CA ASP A 219 -10.53 7.34 -13.95
C ASP A 219 -10.34 8.83 -13.64
N VAL A 220 -9.25 9.17 -12.95
CA VAL A 220 -8.64 10.50 -13.12
C VAL A 220 -7.75 10.43 -14.35
N THR A 221 -8.28 10.81 -15.51
CA THR A 221 -7.50 10.97 -16.74
C THR A 221 -6.67 12.27 -16.67
N PRO A 222 -5.45 12.29 -17.23
CA PRO A 222 -4.65 13.50 -17.36
C PRO A 222 -4.92 14.16 -18.72
N SER A 223 -6.12 14.70 -18.92
CA SER A 223 -6.38 15.66 -20.01
C SER A 223 -7.68 16.41 -19.75
N GLY A 224 -7.57 17.63 -19.23
CA GLY A 224 -8.70 18.55 -19.18
C GLY A 224 -9.16 18.89 -20.59
N ARG A 225 -10.35 18.41 -20.97
CA ARG A 225 -11.20 19.02 -22.01
C ARG A 225 -12.66 18.76 -21.65
N THR A 226 -13.33 19.82 -21.21
CA THR A 226 -14.78 19.88 -21.08
C THR A 226 -15.37 20.11 -22.48
N THR A 227 -16.14 19.16 -23.00
CA THR A 227 -17.05 19.44 -24.13
C THR A 227 -18.48 19.33 -23.62
N VAL A 228 -19.14 20.49 -23.53
CA VAL A 228 -20.59 20.61 -23.34
C VAL A 228 -21.25 20.22 -24.67
N LYS A 229 -22.17 19.25 -24.64
CA LYS A 229 -23.18 19.09 -25.68
C LYS A 229 -24.55 19.21 -25.03
N THR A 230 -25.26 20.29 -25.37
CA THR A 230 -26.69 20.44 -25.15
C THR A 230 -27.43 19.49 -26.10
N ALA A 231 -28.38 18.73 -25.56
CA ALA A 231 -29.37 18.04 -26.39
C ALA A 231 -30.51 19.02 -26.68
N HIS A 232 -30.78 19.26 -27.96
CA HIS A 232 -32.07 19.79 -28.40
C HIS A 232 -32.94 18.61 -28.79
N ASN A 233 -34.14 18.58 -28.19
CA ASN A 233 -35.34 17.74 -28.38
C ASN A 233 -35.18 16.33 -28.95
#